data_AF-A0A2E0L7N1-F1
#
_entry.id   AF-A0A2E0L7N1-F1
#
_cell.length_a   1.000
_cell.length_b   1.000
_cell.length_c   1.000
_cell.angle_alpha   90.00
_cell.angle_beta   90.00
_cell.angle_gamma   90.00
#
_symmetry.space_group_name_H-M   'P 1'
#
loop_
_entity.id
_entity.type
_entity.pdbx_description
1 polymer ?
#
loop_
_entity_poly.entity_id
_entity_poly.type
_entity_poly.pdbx_seq_one_letter_code
_entity_poly.pdbx_strand_id
1 'polypeptide(L)'
;MIRRYLRAFFIALKMTLRGETVPPPAHAPLQVWIEQGQARLELVEKLTAQHQIDINDVIVHIDRRDMSMATILQILRFHLTEEYPLLLRQITQPSLTFLYATNLDDHYRVSRLETADALADTPAQRAVAALAQHLEAIPQLNQSQS
;
A
#
# COMPACT_ATOMS: atom_id res chain seq x y z
N MET A 1 -30.63 12.96 0.92
CA MET A 1 -29.40 12.31 0.42
C MET A 1 -29.47 11.91 -1.06
N ILE A 2 -30.55 11.28 -1.55
CA ILE A 2 -30.76 10.90 -2.97
C ILE A 2 -30.61 12.06 -3.97
N ARG A 3 -31.13 13.25 -3.66
CA ARG A 3 -30.97 14.47 -4.50
C ARG A 3 -29.52 14.89 -4.73
N ARG A 4 -28.60 14.57 -3.80
CA ARG A 4 -27.17 14.95 -3.91
C ARG A 4 -26.43 14.03 -4.88
N TYR A 5 -26.74 12.73 -4.84
CA TYR A 5 -26.17 11.72 -5.75
C TYR A 5 -26.69 11.86 -7.17
N LEU A 6 -28.00 12.11 -7.35
CA LEU A 6 -28.56 12.40 -8.68
C LEU A 6 -27.91 13.63 -9.30
N ARG A 7 -27.71 14.69 -8.51
CA ARG A 7 -27.05 15.91 -8.99
C ARG A 7 -25.59 15.67 -9.37
N ALA A 8 -24.85 14.91 -8.55
CA ALA A 8 -23.48 14.51 -8.86
C ALA A 8 -23.39 13.67 -10.15
N PHE A 9 -24.32 12.74 -10.36
CA PHE A 9 -24.41 11.92 -11.57
C PHE A 9 -24.65 12.76 -12.82
N PHE A 10 -25.62 13.69 -12.81
CA PHE A 10 -25.87 14.57 -13.96
C PHE A 10 -24.73 15.57 -14.22
N ILE A 11 -24.03 16.02 -13.18
CA ILE A 11 -22.83 16.85 -13.33
C ILE A 11 -21.72 16.04 -14.00
N ALA A 12 -21.44 14.83 -13.50
CA ALA A 12 -20.45 13.93 -14.08
C ALA A 12 -20.78 13.60 -15.55
N LEU A 13 -22.03 13.25 -15.86
CA LEU A 13 -22.48 12.97 -17.22
C LEU A 13 -22.34 14.17 -18.17
N LYS A 14 -22.69 15.37 -17.68
CA LYS A 14 -22.55 16.62 -18.45
C LYS A 14 -21.09 17.00 -18.68
N MET A 15 -20.21 16.72 -17.72
CA MET A 15 -18.75 16.90 -17.86
C MET A 15 -18.15 15.91 -18.86
N THR A 16 -18.54 14.63 -18.80
CA THR A 16 -18.12 13.60 -19.77
C THR A 16 -18.54 13.94 -21.20
N LEU A 17 -19.76 14.46 -21.39
CA LEU A 17 -20.25 14.91 -22.72
C LEU A 17 -19.56 16.18 -23.23
N ARG A 18 -18.91 16.95 -22.36
CA ARG A 18 -18.16 18.18 -22.70
C ARG A 18 -16.67 17.94 -22.91
N GLY A 19 -16.19 16.71 -22.73
CA GLY A 19 -14.76 16.40 -22.73
C GLY A 19 -14.00 16.99 -21.54
N GLU A 20 -14.73 17.48 -20.52
CA GLU A 20 -14.15 18.00 -19.28
C GLU A 20 -13.89 16.81 -18.35
N THR A 21 -12.64 16.39 -18.22
CA THR A 21 -12.25 15.46 -17.16
C THR A 21 -12.16 16.21 -15.84
N VAL A 22 -12.80 15.70 -14.79
CA VAL A 22 -12.53 16.17 -13.42
C VAL A 22 -11.02 16.04 -13.21
N PRO A 23 -10.28 17.13 -12.90
CA PRO A 23 -8.87 16.99 -12.61
C PRO A 23 -8.73 16.00 -11.46
N PRO A 24 -7.97 14.90 -11.63
CA PRO A 24 -7.79 13.96 -10.55
C PRO A 24 -7.26 14.72 -9.33
N PRO A 25 -7.69 14.35 -8.11
CA PRO A 25 -7.11 14.95 -6.91
C PRO A 25 -5.58 14.84 -7.02
N ALA A 26 -4.86 15.88 -6.59
CA ALA A 26 -3.41 16.01 -6.82
C ALA A 26 -2.57 14.81 -6.31
N HIS A 27 -3.16 13.95 -5.47
CA HIS A 27 -2.57 12.78 -4.85
C HIS A 27 -3.23 11.45 -5.30
N ALA A 28 -3.99 11.46 -6.38
CA ALA A 28 -4.58 10.25 -6.97
C ALA A 28 -3.54 9.12 -7.21
N PRO A 29 -2.28 9.40 -7.62
CA PRO A 29 -1.28 8.34 -7.75
C PRO A 29 -0.99 7.60 -6.43
N LEU A 30 -0.88 8.32 -5.31
CA LEU A 30 -0.64 7.71 -4.00
C LEU A 30 -1.86 6.91 -3.51
N GLN A 31 -3.07 7.39 -3.76
CA GLN A 31 -4.29 6.63 -3.43
C GLN A 31 -4.36 5.31 -4.18
N VAL A 32 -4.15 5.35 -5.50
CA VAL A 32 -4.13 4.14 -6.34
C VAL A 32 -3.01 3.19 -5.90
N TRP A 33 -1.84 3.73 -5.58
CA TRP A 33 -0.72 2.93 -5.07
C TRP A 33 -1.06 2.27 -3.72
N ILE A 34 -1.74 2.96 -2.80
CA ILE A 34 -2.20 2.37 -1.52
C ILE A 34 -3.18 1.22 -1.79
N GLU A 35 -4.20 1.43 -2.63
CA GLU A 35 -5.21 0.41 -2.95
C GLU A 35 -4.58 -0.83 -3.57
N GLN A 36 -3.62 -0.65 -4.49
CA GLN A 36 -2.85 -1.74 -5.07
C GLN A 36 -1.97 -2.46 -4.04
N GLY A 37 -1.40 -1.72 -3.09
CA GLY A 37 -0.66 -2.30 -1.97
C GLY A 37 -1.52 -3.20 -1.10
N GLN A 38 -2.75 -2.76 -0.78
CA GLN A 38 -3.73 -3.58 -0.03
C GLN A 38 -4.05 -4.89 -0.77
N ALA A 39 -4.34 -4.81 -2.07
CA ALA A 39 -4.64 -5.99 -2.87
C ALA A 39 -3.46 -6.99 -2.95
N ARG A 40 -2.23 -6.49 -3.02
CA ARG A 40 -1.01 -7.33 -3.01
C ARG A 40 -0.78 -7.98 -1.65
N LEU A 41 -1.03 -7.25 -0.57
CA LEU A 41 -0.97 -7.78 0.80
C LEU A 41 -1.98 -8.91 1.01
N GLU A 42 -3.23 -8.71 0.58
CA GLU A 42 -4.26 -9.76 0.61
C GLU A 42 -3.86 -11.01 -0.20
N LEU A 43 -3.17 -10.81 -1.34
CA LEU A 43 -2.66 -11.91 -2.14
C LEU A 43 -1.57 -12.70 -1.39
N VAL A 44 -0.66 -12.03 -0.67
CA VAL A 44 0.34 -12.70 0.17
C VAL A 44 -0.34 -13.57 1.21
N GLU A 45 -1.28 -13.01 1.98
CA GLU A 45 -2.00 -13.75 3.04
C GLU A 45 -2.80 -14.93 2.48
N LYS A 46 -3.46 -14.73 1.33
CA LYS A 46 -4.19 -15.80 0.64
C LYS A 46 -3.25 -16.94 0.26
N LEU A 47 -2.08 -16.64 -0.31
CA LEU A 47 -1.13 -17.65 -0.76
C LEU A 47 -0.47 -18.36 0.41
N THR A 48 -0.12 -17.67 1.49
CA THR A 48 0.40 -18.32 2.70
C THR A 48 -0.64 -19.28 3.29
N ALA A 49 -1.91 -18.85 3.38
CA ALA A 49 -2.99 -19.72 3.85
C ALA A 49 -3.23 -20.94 2.93
N GLN A 50 -3.26 -20.74 1.61
CA GLN A 50 -3.45 -21.82 0.63
C GLN A 50 -2.34 -22.88 0.69
N HIS A 51 -1.12 -22.46 1.00
CA HIS A 51 0.04 -23.34 1.10
C HIS A 51 0.33 -23.81 2.53
N GLN A 52 -0.57 -23.56 3.49
CA GLN A 52 -0.45 -23.96 4.89
C GLN A 52 0.82 -23.44 5.57
N ILE A 53 1.28 -22.26 5.17
CA ILE A 53 2.41 -21.57 5.78
C ILE A 53 1.89 -20.81 6.99
N ASP A 54 2.32 -21.21 8.19
CA ASP A 54 2.00 -20.47 9.41
C ASP A 54 2.86 -19.20 9.48
N ILE A 55 2.23 -18.06 9.20
CA ILE A 55 2.88 -16.74 9.19
C ILE A 55 3.39 -16.31 10.58
N ASN A 56 3.00 -16.97 11.66
CA ASN A 56 3.55 -16.72 12.99
C ASN A 56 4.93 -17.37 13.18
N ASP A 57 5.17 -18.49 12.50
CA ASP A 57 6.42 -19.27 12.57
C ASP A 57 7.46 -18.79 11.56
N VAL A 58 7.07 -17.97 10.58
CA VAL A 58 8.00 -17.31 9.66
C VAL A 58 8.66 -16.14 10.38
N ILE A 59 9.86 -16.36 10.93
CA ILE A 59 10.64 -15.36 11.66
C ILE A 59 11.79 -14.84 10.80
N VAL A 60 11.97 -13.52 10.79
CA VAL A 60 13.12 -12.85 10.17
C VAL A 60 13.86 -11.99 11.19
N HIS A 61 15.19 -11.95 11.06
CA HIS A 61 16.04 -11.11 11.90
C HIS A 61 16.26 -9.74 11.25
N ILE A 62 15.80 -8.70 11.92
CA ILE A 62 15.81 -7.30 11.49
C ILE A 62 16.31 -6.44 12.65
N ASP A 63 17.38 -5.67 12.42
CA ASP A 63 17.91 -4.68 13.37
C ASP A 63 18.11 -5.22 14.79
N ARG A 64 18.70 -6.43 14.88
CA ARG A 64 18.96 -7.16 16.14
C ARG A 64 17.71 -7.68 16.85
N ARG A 65 16.57 -7.76 16.16
CA ARG A 65 15.31 -8.27 16.69
C ARG A 65 14.74 -9.32 15.77
N ASP A 66 14.04 -10.28 16.37
CA ASP A 66 13.26 -11.25 15.63
C ASP A 66 11.86 -10.71 15.44
N MET A 67 11.37 -10.72 14.20
CA MET A 67 10.03 -10.30 13.85
C MET A 67 9.33 -11.41 13.06
N SER A 68 8.09 -11.71 13.44
CA SER A 68 7.27 -12.64 12.67
C SER A 68 6.70 -11.96 11.42
N MET A 69 6.48 -12.74 10.37
CA MET A 69 5.78 -12.32 9.17
C MET A 69 4.39 -11.77 9.53
N ALA A 70 3.67 -12.41 10.44
CA ALA A 70 2.39 -11.91 10.94
C ALA A 70 2.47 -10.46 11.44
N THR A 71 3.50 -10.13 12.22
CA THR A 71 3.71 -8.77 12.74
C THR A 71 4.02 -7.79 11.62
N ILE A 72 4.91 -8.17 10.68
CA ILE A 72 5.29 -7.32 9.54
C ILE A 72 4.06 -7.01 8.67
N LEU A 73 3.29 -8.04 8.31
CA LEU A 73 2.08 -7.87 7.48
C LEU A 73 1.01 -7.05 8.20
N GLN A 74 0.86 -7.21 9.53
CA GLN A 74 -0.09 -6.42 10.32
C GLN A 74 0.28 -4.94 10.39
N ILE A 75 1.56 -4.62 10.56
CA ILE A 75 2.05 -3.23 10.53
C ILE A 75 1.77 -2.60 9.18
N LEU A 76 2.16 -3.28 8.09
CA LEU A 76 1.92 -2.80 6.74
C LEU A 76 0.43 -2.64 6.44
N ARG A 77 -0.41 -3.58 6.91
CA ARG A 77 -1.87 -3.47 6.80
C ARG A 77 -2.35 -2.17 7.43
N PHE A 78 -1.97 -1.92 8.68
CA PHE A 78 -2.35 -0.71 9.40
C PHE A 78 -1.91 0.55 8.63
N HIS A 79 -0.68 0.59 8.12
CA HIS A 79 -0.22 1.74 7.35
C HIS A 79 -1.04 1.94 6.07
N LEU A 80 -1.29 0.88 5.30
CA LEU A 80 -2.05 0.96 4.05
C LEU A 80 -3.54 1.30 4.26
N THR A 81 -4.16 0.83 5.35
CA THR A 81 -5.61 1.00 5.55
C THR A 81 -5.98 2.21 6.39
N GLU A 82 -5.09 2.68 7.25
CA GLU A 82 -5.37 3.75 8.22
C GLU A 82 -4.39 4.91 8.10
N GLU A 83 -3.10 4.65 8.27
CA GLU A 83 -2.11 5.72 8.43
C GLU A 83 -1.87 6.51 7.13
N TYR A 84 -1.54 5.84 6.03
CA TYR A 84 -1.30 6.51 4.75
C TYR A 84 -2.56 7.26 4.28
N PRO A 85 -3.78 6.68 4.32
CA PRO A 85 -5.00 7.44 4.04
C PRO A 85 -5.18 8.67 4.94
N LEU A 86 -4.84 8.59 6.23
CA LEU A 86 -4.93 9.72 7.16
C LEU A 86 -3.96 10.84 6.74
N LEU A 87 -2.71 10.50 6.44
CA LEU A 87 -1.69 11.45 5.97
C LEU A 87 -2.10 12.13 4.66
N LEU A 88 -2.78 11.40 3.77
CA LEU A 88 -3.27 11.95 2.50
C LEU A 88 -4.51 12.85 2.64
N ARG A 89 -5.24 12.82 3.75
CA ARG A 89 -6.37 13.75 3.98
C ARG A 89 -5.89 15.17 4.25
N GLN A 90 -4.70 15.33 4.84
CA GLN A 90 -4.08 16.61 5.16
C GLN A 90 -2.63 16.60 4.66
N ILE A 91 -2.47 16.63 3.35
CA ILE A 91 -1.15 16.61 2.71
C ILE A 91 -0.41 17.90 3.06
N THR A 92 0.64 17.72 3.84
CA THR A 92 1.65 18.73 4.11
C THR A 92 3.01 18.13 3.77
N GLN A 93 4.03 18.97 3.60
CA GLN A 93 5.39 18.49 3.37
C GLN A 93 5.88 17.54 4.49
N PRO A 94 5.62 17.83 5.78
CA PRO A 94 5.85 16.85 6.86
C PRO A 94 5.09 15.53 6.68
N SER A 95 3.81 15.57 6.30
CA SER A 95 3.00 14.35 6.09
C SER A 95 3.61 13.47 5.00
N LEU A 96 4.07 14.07 3.89
CA LEU A 96 4.72 13.33 2.79
C LEU A 96 6.07 12.76 3.22
N THR A 97 6.87 13.55 3.96
CA THR A 97 8.16 13.10 4.49
C THR A 97 7.98 11.88 5.40
N PHE A 98 6.99 11.95 6.29
CA PHE A 98 6.65 10.84 7.18
C PHE A 98 6.18 9.61 6.39
N LEU A 99 5.26 9.79 5.42
CA LEU A 99 4.79 8.71 4.55
C LEU A 99 5.94 7.99 3.82
N TYR A 100 6.87 8.76 3.23
CA TYR A 100 8.01 8.16 2.53
C TYR A 100 8.99 7.46 3.47
N ALA A 101 9.21 8.00 4.67
CA ALA A 101 10.06 7.36 5.68
C ALA A 101 9.43 6.05 6.18
N THR A 102 8.14 6.07 6.53
CA THR A 102 7.41 4.86 6.95
C THR A 102 7.39 3.81 5.85
N ASN A 103 7.17 4.21 4.59
CA ASN A 103 7.20 3.26 3.47
C ASN A 103 8.59 2.65 3.24
N LEU A 104 9.66 3.41 3.46
CA LEU A 104 11.03 2.88 3.38
C LEU A 104 11.25 1.77 4.40
N ASP A 105 10.78 1.98 5.63
CA ASP A 105 10.83 0.97 6.69
C ASP A 105 9.97 -0.26 6.35
N ASP A 106 8.77 -0.06 5.82
CA ASP A 106 7.89 -1.15 5.41
C ASP A 106 8.49 -1.97 4.27
N HIS A 107 9.02 -1.30 3.25
CA HIS A 107 9.73 -1.94 2.16
C HIS A 107 10.90 -2.78 2.68
N TYR A 108 11.72 -2.23 3.58
CA TYR A 108 12.80 -2.97 4.20
C TYR A 108 12.27 -4.23 4.91
N ARG A 109 11.27 -4.10 5.80
CA ARG A 109 10.70 -5.25 6.53
C ARG A 109 10.14 -6.33 5.59
N VAL A 110 9.42 -5.95 4.55
CA VAL A 110 8.86 -6.90 3.56
C VAL A 110 9.96 -7.56 2.75
N SER A 111 10.97 -6.81 2.29
CA SER A 111 12.09 -7.38 1.52
C SER A 111 12.86 -8.45 2.32
N ARG A 112 12.91 -8.32 3.65
CA ARG A 112 13.54 -9.33 4.54
C ARG A 112 12.75 -10.64 4.58
N LEU A 113 11.44 -10.63 4.32
CA LEU A 113 10.65 -11.86 4.23
C LEU A 113 11.05 -12.72 3.04
N GLU A 114 11.60 -12.14 1.98
CA GLU A 114 12.06 -12.90 0.81
C GLU A 114 13.19 -13.88 1.13
N THR A 115 13.94 -13.61 2.21
CA THR A 115 15.04 -14.46 2.68
C THR A 115 14.60 -15.54 3.66
N ALA A 116 13.30 -15.68 3.94
CA ALA A 116 12.80 -16.68 4.86
C ALA A 116 12.70 -18.05 4.18
N ASP A 117 13.38 -19.05 4.74
CA ASP A 117 13.41 -20.43 4.20
C ASP A 117 12.01 -21.04 4.08
N ALA A 118 11.11 -20.70 5.01
CA ALA A 118 9.72 -21.17 4.99
C ALA A 118 8.92 -20.73 3.75
N LEU A 119 9.38 -19.70 3.04
CA LEU A 119 8.76 -19.22 1.81
C LEU A 119 9.47 -19.75 0.56
N ALA A 120 10.68 -20.31 0.67
CA ALA A 120 11.51 -20.68 -0.47
C ALA A 120 10.76 -21.58 -1.47
N ASP A 121 10.86 -21.24 -2.76
CA ASP A 121 10.22 -21.95 -3.88
C ASP A 121 8.68 -22.00 -3.84
N THR A 122 8.04 -21.20 -2.99
CA THR A 122 6.58 -21.11 -2.91
C THR A 122 6.01 -19.96 -3.75
N PRO A 123 4.72 -20.01 -4.15
CA PRO A 123 4.03 -18.85 -4.70
C PRO A 123 3.98 -17.66 -3.72
N ALA A 124 4.00 -17.90 -2.41
CA ALA A 124 4.01 -16.85 -1.41
C ALA A 124 5.30 -16.02 -1.46
N GLN A 125 6.48 -16.63 -1.69
CA GLN A 125 7.73 -15.88 -1.89
C GLN A 125 7.65 -14.90 -3.05
N ARG A 126 7.10 -15.34 -4.21
CA ARG A 126 6.91 -14.46 -5.36
C ARG A 126 5.93 -13.33 -5.08
N ALA A 127 4.89 -13.58 -4.29
CA ALA A 127 3.94 -12.55 -3.90
C ALA A 127 4.55 -11.54 -2.93
N VAL A 128 5.38 -11.99 -1.98
CA VAL A 128 6.15 -11.13 -1.08
C VAL A 128 7.10 -10.24 -1.88
N ALA A 129 7.86 -10.81 -2.83
CA ALA A 129 8.74 -10.03 -3.70
C ALA A 129 7.98 -9.00 -4.55
N ALA A 130 6.81 -9.39 -5.08
CA ALA A 130 5.95 -8.46 -5.82
C ALA A 130 5.31 -7.37 -4.94
N LEU A 131 5.17 -7.61 -3.64
CA LEU A 131 4.75 -6.61 -2.66
C LEU A 131 5.92 -5.67 -2.31
N ALA A 132 7.12 -6.19 -2.07
CA ALA A 132 8.32 -5.38 -1.84
C ALA A 132 8.58 -4.43 -3.01
N GLN A 133 8.58 -4.95 -4.25
CA GLN A 133 8.74 -4.15 -5.46
C GLN A 133 7.67 -3.05 -5.60
N HIS A 134 6.44 -3.34 -5.17
CA HIS A 134 5.38 -2.33 -5.16
C HIS A 134 5.66 -1.21 -4.16
N LEU A 135 6.18 -1.54 -2.97
CA LEU A 135 6.55 -0.55 -1.97
C LEU A 135 7.75 0.30 -2.40
N GLU A 136 8.71 -0.28 -3.10
CA GLU A 136 9.82 0.44 -3.72
C GLU A 136 9.34 1.45 -4.78
N ALA A 137 8.32 1.09 -5.56
CA ALA A 137 7.75 1.90 -6.62
C ALA A 137 6.76 2.99 -6.14
N ILE A 138 6.93 3.49 -4.91
CA ILE A 138 6.05 4.53 -4.36
C ILE A 138 6.10 5.82 -5.21
N PRO A 139 4.94 6.37 -5.64
CA PRO A 139 4.90 7.62 -6.40
C PRO A 139 5.52 8.81 -5.66
N GLN A 140 6.45 9.49 -6.33
CA GLN A 140 7.02 10.75 -5.84
C GLN A 140 6.12 11.90 -6.27
N LEU A 141 5.49 12.58 -5.31
CA LEU A 141 4.83 13.85 -5.56
C LEU A 141 5.92 14.92 -5.58
N ASN A 142 6.24 15.44 -6.77
CA ASN A 142 7.28 16.46 -6.95
C ASN A 142 7.06 17.62 -5.97
N GLN A 143 8.11 17.99 -5.22
CA GLN A 143 8.15 19.10 -4.26
C GLN A 143 8.09 20.50 -4.92
N SER A 144 7.51 20.60 -6.11
CA SER A 144 7.64 21.75 -7.00
C SER A 144 6.49 22.76 -6.84
N GLN A 145 6.20 23.22 -5.63
CA GLN A 145 5.45 24.47 -5.41
C GLN A 145 5.96 25.15 -4.12
N SER A 146 7.17 25.71 -4.22
CA SER A 146 7.61 26.81 -3.35
C SER A 146 7.21 28.13 -3.98
#